data_AF-A0A550H7F5-F1
#
_entry.id   AF-A0A550H7F5-F1
#
_cell.length_a   1.000
_cell.length_b   1.000
_cell.length_c   1.000
_cell.angle_alpha   90.00
_cell.angle_beta   90.00
_cell.angle_gamma   90.00
#
_symmetry.space_group_name_H-M   'P 1'
#
loop_
_entity.id
_entity.type
_entity.pdbx_description
1 polymer ?
#
loop_
_entity_poly.entity_id
_entity_poly.type
_entity_poly.pdbx_seq_one_letter_code
_entity_poly.pdbx_strand_id
1 'polypeptide(L)' 'MDSRRIKLLQTLVDSFGPSGFERETSALVAEAMRPIADEITIDKLGSVQFIKKGSADK' A
#
# COMPACT_ATOMS: atom_id res chain seq x y z
N MET A 1 12.79 -6.58 -17.41
CA MET A 1 12.28 -6.01 -16.14
C MET A 1 10.77 -6.18 -16.12
N ASP A 2 10.16 -6.42 -14.95
CA ASP A 2 8.71 -6.59 -14.80
C ASP A 2 7.99 -5.23 -14.96
N SER A 3 7.31 -5.02 -16.09
CA SER A 3 6.66 -3.75 -16.46
C SER A 3 5.63 -3.29 -15.43
N ARG A 4 4.96 -4.22 -14.71
CA ARG A 4 3.95 -3.87 -13.71
C ARG A 4 4.59 -3.25 -12.48
N ARG A 5 5.72 -3.81 -12.02
CA ARG A 5 6.46 -3.28 -10.86
C ARG A 5 7.06 -1.91 -11.17
N ILE A 6 7.58 -1.73 -12.39
CA ILE A 6 8.10 -0.43 -12.83
C ILE A 6 6.98 0.61 -12.91
N LYS A 7 5.79 0.24 -13.39
CA LYS A 7 4.65 1.15 -13.42
C LYS A 7 4.20 1.55 -12.01
N LEU A 8 4.14 0.60 -11.08
CA LEU A 8 3.82 0.89 -9.67
C LEU A 8 4.86 1.82 -9.05
N LEU A 9 6.15 1.56 -9.25
CA LEU A 9 7.22 2.43 -8.76
C LEU A 9 7.06 3.86 -9.28
N GLN A 10 6.82 4.00 -10.60
CA GLN A 10 6.58 5.31 -11.20
C GLN A 10 5.38 6.02 -10.55
N THR A 11 4.24 5.33 -10.42
CA THR A 11 3.05 5.90 -9.78
C THR A 11 3.30 6.35 -8.34
N LEU A 12 4.12 5.63 -7.56
CA LEU A 12 4.47 6.02 -6.20
C LEU A 12 5.39 7.24 -6.16
N VAL A 13 6.41 7.28 -7.02
CA VAL A 13 7.38 8.38 -7.09
C VAL A 13 6.74 9.67 -7.61
N ASP A 14 5.78 9.55 -8.53
CA ASP A 14 5.06 10.69 -9.11
C ASP A 14 3.93 11.21 -8.19
N SER A 15 3.57 10.48 -7.12
CA SER A 15 2.47 10.84 -6.22
C SER A 15 2.83 11.97 -5.25
N PHE A 16 1.83 12.78 -4.88
CA PHE A 16 2.01 13.80 -3.84
C PHE A 16 1.92 13.19 -2.44
N GLY A 17 3.03 13.22 -1.68
CA GLY A 17 3.04 12.70 -0.31
C GLY A 17 4.21 13.16 0.55
N PRO A 18 4.44 14.48 0.73
CA PRO A 18 5.39 14.95 1.72
C PRO A 18 4.92 14.61 3.14
N SER A 19 5.83 14.66 4.12
CA SER A 19 5.51 14.32 5.51
C SER A 19 4.30 15.09 6.04
N GLY A 20 3.30 14.36 6.55
CA GLY A 20 2.02 14.90 7.04
C GLY A 20 0.90 15.04 5.99
N PHE A 21 1.18 14.75 4.72
CA PHE A 21 0.22 14.84 3.61
C PHE A 21 0.19 13.57 2.73
N GLU A 22 0.50 12.41 3.29
CA GLU A 22 0.71 11.14 2.58
C GLU A 22 -0.60 10.47 2.11
N ARG A 23 -1.76 11.12 2.22
CA ARG A 23 -3.06 10.50 1.95
C ARG A 23 -3.18 9.91 0.54
N GLU A 24 -2.64 10.60 -0.46
CA GLU A 24 -2.66 10.13 -1.86
C GLU A 24 -1.77 8.88 -2.02
N THR A 25 -0.52 8.96 -1.59
CA THR A 25 0.43 7.83 -1.63
C THR A 25 -0.11 6.63 -0.87
N SER A 26 -0.63 6.82 0.35
CA SER A 26 -1.23 5.76 1.16
C SER A 26 -2.41 5.08 0.45
N ALA A 27 -3.28 5.84 -0.22
CA ALA A 27 -4.40 5.28 -0.99
C ALA A 27 -3.92 4.46 -2.20
N LEU A 28 -2.90 4.94 -2.93
CA LEU A 28 -2.30 4.23 -4.06
C LEU A 28 -1.68 2.90 -3.63
N VAL A 29 -0.94 2.88 -2.52
CA VAL A 29 -0.36 1.65 -1.96
C VAL A 29 -1.47 0.69 -1.51
N ALA A 30 -2.53 1.20 -0.86
CA ALA A 30 -3.64 0.37 -0.42
C ALA A 30 -4.33 -0.34 -1.59
N GLU A 31 -4.56 0.36 -2.70
CA GLU A 31 -5.19 -0.21 -3.88
C GLU A 31 -4.28 -1.22 -4.58
N ALA A 32 -2.97 -0.94 -4.67
CA ALA A 32 -2.00 -1.88 -5.24
C ALA A 32 -1.91 -3.20 -4.46
N MET A 33 -2.15 -3.16 -3.14
CA MET A 33 -2.06 -4.30 -2.23
C MET A 33 -3.37 -5.07 -2.05
N ARG A 34 -4.52 -4.47 -2.40
CA ARG A 34 -5.86 -5.10 -2.34
C ARG A 34 -5.95 -6.53 -2.91
N PRO A 35 -5.34 -6.89 -4.05
CA PRO A 35 -5.48 -8.24 -4.60
C PRO A 35 -4.70 -9.33 -3.82
N ILE A 36 -3.80 -8.95 -2.91
CA ILE A 36 -2.93 -9.91 -2.20
C ILE A 36 -3.06 -9.87 -0.68
N ALA A 37 -3.50 -8.74 -0.11
CA ALA A 37 -3.75 -8.61 1.32
C ALA A 37 -5.10 -9.24 1.70
N ASP A 38 -5.13 -9.94 2.84
CA ASP A 38 -6.37 -10.48 3.40
C ASP A 38 -7.09 -9.43 4.26
N GLU A 39 -6.35 -8.48 4.83
CA GLU A 39 -6.88 -7.34 5.58
C GLU A 39 -6.01 -6.09 5.34
N ILE A 40 -6.66 -4.93 5.33
CA ILE A 40 -6.04 -3.62 5.17
C ILE A 40 -6.57 -2.71 6.29
N THR A 41 -5.66 -2.15 7.09
CA THR A 41 -6.01 -1.21 8.16
C THR A 41 -5.23 0.09 8.02
N ILE A 42 -5.81 1.18 8.52
CA ILE A 42 -5.18 2.50 8.52
C ILE A 42 -5.22 3.02 9.95
N ASP A 43 -4.07 3.45 10.46
CA ASP A 43 -3.99 4.06 11.79
C ASP A 43 -4.45 5.53 11.77
N LYS A 44 -4.48 6.16 12.95
CA LYS A 44 -4.90 7.56 13.07
C LYS A 44 -3.95 8.57 12.43
N LEU A 45 -2.71 8.17 12.14
CA LEU A 45 -1.69 9.02 11.51
C LEU A 45 -1.68 8.86 9.98
N GLY A 46 -2.34 7.82 9.45
CA GLY A 46 -2.43 7.56 8.01
C GLY A 46 -1.50 6.44 7.52
N SER A 47 -0.81 5.73 8.40
CA SER A 47 -0.01 4.56 8.03
C SER A 47 -0.94 3.42 7.62
N VAL A 48 -0.65 2.80 6.47
CA VAL A 48 -1.43 1.67 5.95
C VAL A 48 -0.70 0.36 6.29
N GLN A 49 -1.43 -0.59 6.86
CA GLN A 49 -0.93 -1.92 7.22
C GLN A 49 -1.65 -2.98 6.40
N PHE A 50 -0.88 -3.96 5.91
CA PHE A 50 -1.38 -5.09 5.11
C PHE A 50 -1.12 -6.38 5.86
N ILE A 51 -2.17 -7.17 6.06
CA ILE A 51 -2.06 -8.48 6.72
C ILE A 51 -2.29 -9.56 5.67
N LYS A 52 -1.34 -10.50 5.57
CA LYS A 52 -1.52 -11.79 4.91
C LYS A 52 -1.57 -12.87 6.00
N LYS A 53 -2.72 -13.54 6.14
CA LYS A 53 -2.91 -14.56 7.16
C LYS A 53 -2.11 -15.81 6.77
N GLY A 54 -1.22 -16.24 7.66
CA GLY A 54 -0.55 -17.53 7.55
C GLY A 54 -1.46 -18.68 7.98
N SER A 55 -0.99 -19.90 7.85
CA SER A 55 -1.70 -21.11 8.33
C SER A 55 -1.56 -21.36 9.83
N ALA A 56 -1.02 -20.39 10.58
CA ALA A 56 -0.81 -20.49 12.02
C ALA A 56 -2.07 -20.05 12.79
N ASP A 57 -3.16 -20.77 12.54
CA ASP A 57 -4.30 -20.91 13.45
C ASP A 57 -4.52 -22.42 13.62
N LYS A 58 -3.85 -22.98 14.63
CA LYS A 58 -4.17 -24.25 15.29
C LYS A 58 -3.94 -24.08 16.78
#